data_AF-A0A7W6CYE0-F1
#
_entry.id   AF-A0A7W6CYE0-F1
#
_cell.length_a   1.000
_cell.length_b   1.000
_cell.length_c   1.000
_cell.angle_alpha   90.00
_cell.angle_beta   90.00
_cell.angle_gamma   90.00
#
_symmetry.space_group_name_H-M   'P 1'
#
loop_
_entity.id
_entity.type
_entity.pdbx_description
1 polymer ?
#
loop_
_entity_poly.entity_id
_entity_poly.type
_entity_poly.pdbx_seq_one_letter_code
_entity_poly.pdbx_strand_id
1 'polypeptide(L)'
;MASTPSDAFSFYSAPVAGEAADGYILRRIGEEYHRSTRIYLDMVMPDHRGSFLVRSARLVEVMDMPPNDRALIERWSPMKSKGNLFINGQRLRPYQLRKRFRRFCPGCVEEAQFHRIWWDIASFRECPVHRTPLLEKNALGKRYVWTWPLVGVDRFGLECGVPMPRHPDEESFEYYMLQRFGVLEPYMQRPLLDGLHLDRVIDHCAFLGRLLSNSFSRKTPIERSGDWQAGFAALRSDRKNLENAVETWLLEQTTQDLRDKGADKAFGWARRGTRVKWLRQMPLLDAAIKVVLARTGRLGRGSLQQLDGIRHREITLTELADRYQLHKKGMRAVLTEIGVPVAAKGRFSYFDEAKVAAVDHFMKTLITEKEASAMLGCSRWTVWGLIQNKRIRGFSRIARRHAVRWFIPLADVEELMSVLKNLPVTGESHAVYSLSTFYAREAVPPYEIVERVLKGTLQIAAIDPTRRGMYSWRFHVLDMAKPARRMPRWKKPPVEYMTHVEACALTSFHPRTISHLAKAGVLEVPPESAAWLTRASVAAFHSQYVKAWLHREDLNIRGPAHLPEIIAKMGMTIYFRDDERLCEIILSRSELASALGARPAAASSAAEAVWQKFKASYESGYSAFHMPATIGTKPQRL
;
A
#
# COMPACT_ATOMS: atom_id res chain seq x y z
N MET A 1 -10.82 -69.34 36.39
CA MET A 1 -9.91 -68.62 37.32
C MET A 1 -8.53 -69.19 37.08
N ALA A 2 -7.71 -68.54 36.25
CA ALA A 2 -6.33 -68.97 36.03
C ALA A 2 -5.53 -68.59 37.28
N SER A 3 -4.82 -69.57 37.86
CA SER A 3 -3.85 -69.34 38.94
C SER A 3 -2.99 -68.13 38.60
N THR A 4 -2.88 -67.18 39.52
CA THR A 4 -1.91 -66.08 39.43
C THR A 4 -0.56 -66.70 39.03
N PRO A 5 0.00 -66.34 37.86
CA PRO A 5 1.23 -66.97 37.41
C PRO A 5 2.29 -66.68 38.47
N SER A 6 2.93 -67.74 38.96
CA SER A 6 4.23 -67.65 39.63
C SER A 6 5.13 -66.73 38.79
N ASP A 7 5.96 -65.89 39.44
CA ASP A 7 6.92 -65.03 38.75
C ASP A 7 7.61 -65.83 37.64
N ALA A 8 7.64 -65.27 36.43
CA ALA A 8 8.18 -65.95 35.26
C ALA A 8 9.69 -66.22 35.43
N PHE A 9 10.34 -65.51 36.34
CA PHE A 9 11.77 -65.56 36.63
C PHE A 9 12.03 -66.17 38.02
N SER A 10 13.17 -66.86 38.15
CA SER A 10 13.64 -67.49 39.40
C SER A 10 14.39 -66.50 40.29
N PHE A 11 15.14 -65.58 39.70
CA PHE A 11 15.88 -64.53 40.39
C PHE A 11 15.12 -63.22 40.29
N TYR A 12 15.25 -62.28 41.24
CA TYR A 12 14.73 -60.91 41.11
C TYR A 12 15.86 -59.88 40.98
N SER A 13 15.70 -58.94 40.05
CA SER A 13 16.58 -57.76 39.95
C SER A 13 15.75 -56.52 39.65
N ALA A 14 16.05 -55.44 40.37
CA ALA A 14 15.34 -54.18 40.22
C ALA A 14 15.64 -53.55 38.84
N PRO A 15 14.68 -52.86 38.22
CA PRO A 15 14.91 -52.09 37.01
C PRO A 15 15.80 -50.87 37.28
N VAL A 16 16.51 -50.43 36.24
CA VAL A 16 17.43 -49.28 36.34
C VAL A 16 16.87 -48.09 35.55
N ALA A 17 17.26 -46.86 35.94
CA ALA A 17 16.88 -45.67 35.18
C ALA A 17 17.36 -45.76 33.72
N GLY A 18 16.45 -45.55 32.78
CA GLY A 18 16.71 -45.68 31.34
C GLY A 18 16.39 -47.06 30.77
N GLU A 19 16.01 -48.02 31.60
CA GLU A 19 15.66 -49.38 31.17
C GLU A 19 14.16 -49.47 30.84
N ALA A 20 13.84 -49.64 29.54
CA ALA A 20 12.47 -49.91 29.09
C ALA A 20 12.10 -51.38 29.29
N ALA A 21 10.80 -51.72 29.17
CA ALA A 21 10.29 -53.08 29.37
C ALA A 21 11.04 -54.13 28.52
N ASP A 22 11.37 -53.83 27.27
CA ASP A 22 12.15 -54.70 26.42
C ASP A 22 13.60 -54.86 26.88
N GLY A 23 14.24 -53.81 27.39
CA GLY A 23 15.58 -53.89 27.98
C GLY A 23 15.61 -54.65 29.30
N TYR A 24 14.60 -54.42 30.15
CA TYR A 24 14.42 -55.11 31.42
C TYR A 24 14.23 -56.61 31.19
N ILE A 25 13.20 -57.01 30.43
CA ILE A 25 12.96 -58.43 30.13
C ILE A 25 14.15 -59.08 29.42
N LEU A 26 14.85 -58.36 28.55
CA LEU A 26 16.08 -58.85 27.92
C LEU A 26 17.13 -59.25 28.97
N ARG A 27 17.41 -58.36 29.93
CA ARG A 27 18.36 -58.58 31.01
C ARG A 27 17.92 -59.72 31.93
N ARG A 28 16.65 -59.76 32.33
CA ARG A 28 16.09 -60.80 33.21
C ARG A 28 16.20 -62.19 32.58
N ILE A 29 15.94 -62.32 31.28
CA ILE A 29 16.16 -63.58 30.53
C ILE A 29 17.65 -63.96 30.52
N GLY A 30 18.55 -62.98 30.46
CA GLY A 30 19.99 -63.19 30.52
C GLY A 30 20.47 -63.66 31.89
N GLU A 31 19.90 -63.13 32.97
CA GLU A 31 20.18 -63.52 34.37
C GLU A 31 19.77 -64.99 34.64
N GLU A 32 18.75 -65.50 33.96
CA GLU A 32 18.36 -66.92 33.97
C GLU A 32 19.22 -67.79 33.01
N TYR A 33 20.26 -67.23 32.40
CA TYR A 33 21.17 -67.91 31.47
C TYR A 33 20.49 -68.55 30.23
N HIS A 34 19.32 -68.06 29.82
CA HIS A 34 18.71 -68.50 28.58
C HIS A 34 19.50 -67.99 27.36
N ARG A 35 19.55 -68.79 26.29
CA ARG A 35 20.31 -68.42 25.07
C ARG A 35 19.46 -67.70 24.02
N SER A 36 18.14 -67.63 24.22
CA SER A 36 17.23 -67.00 23.28
C SER A 36 16.03 -66.38 23.98
N THR A 37 15.81 -65.09 23.76
CA THR A 37 14.60 -64.41 24.24
C THR A 37 13.33 -64.96 23.62
N ARG A 38 13.41 -65.43 22.37
CA ARG A 38 12.26 -66.01 21.67
C ARG A 38 11.82 -67.32 22.33
N ILE A 39 12.76 -68.25 22.51
CA ILE A 39 12.47 -69.56 23.12
C ILE A 39 11.90 -69.37 24.52
N TYR A 40 12.51 -68.49 25.31
CA TYR A 40 12.04 -68.20 26.65
C TYR A 40 10.61 -67.66 26.66
N LEU A 41 10.32 -66.63 25.85
CA LEU A 41 8.97 -66.08 25.79
C LEU A 41 7.95 -67.09 25.26
N ASP A 42 8.33 -67.97 24.32
CA ASP A 42 7.48 -69.07 23.85
C ASP A 42 7.12 -70.05 24.97
N MET A 43 7.99 -70.23 25.96
CA MET A 43 7.75 -71.06 27.15
C MET A 43 6.84 -70.37 28.17
N VAL A 44 7.10 -69.11 28.51
CA VAL A 44 6.36 -68.40 29.58
C VAL A 44 5.09 -67.70 29.11
N MET A 45 4.95 -67.49 27.80
CA MET A 45 3.79 -66.85 27.17
C MET A 45 3.40 -67.57 25.86
N PRO A 46 3.00 -68.86 25.92
CA PRO A 46 2.72 -69.67 24.73
C PRO A 46 1.54 -69.12 23.90
N ASP A 47 0.55 -68.52 24.55
CA ASP A 47 -0.65 -68.01 23.88
C ASP A 47 -0.46 -66.63 23.22
N HIS A 48 0.68 -65.97 23.46
CA HIS A 48 0.93 -64.62 22.98
C HIS A 48 1.89 -64.61 21.80
N ARG A 49 1.37 -64.36 20.60
CA ARG A 49 2.18 -64.17 19.38
C ARG A 49 2.60 -62.70 19.23
N GLY A 50 3.77 -62.46 18.65
CA GLY A 50 4.24 -61.10 18.35
C GLY A 50 5.76 -60.99 18.28
N SER A 51 6.24 -59.76 18.06
CA SER A 51 7.67 -59.48 18.19
C SER A 51 8.11 -59.51 19.65
N PHE A 52 9.41 -59.70 19.89
CA PHE A 52 10.01 -59.62 21.24
C PHE A 52 9.52 -58.38 22.00
N LEU A 53 9.59 -57.20 21.37
CA LEU A 53 9.21 -55.92 21.98
C LEU A 53 7.77 -55.90 22.51
N VAL A 54 6.82 -56.45 21.74
CA VAL A 54 5.40 -56.47 22.13
C VAL A 54 5.19 -57.43 23.29
N ARG A 55 5.82 -58.61 23.23
CA ARG A 55 5.70 -59.64 24.26
C ARG A 55 6.37 -59.21 25.56
N SER A 56 7.51 -58.53 25.51
CA SER A 56 8.18 -57.98 26.70
C SER A 56 7.33 -56.95 27.43
N ALA A 57 6.70 -56.02 26.71
CA ALA A 57 5.79 -55.05 27.32
C ALA A 57 4.61 -55.75 28.02
N ARG A 58 4.02 -56.75 27.35
CA ARG A 58 2.92 -57.54 27.90
C ARG A 58 3.34 -58.39 29.11
N LEU A 59 4.55 -58.93 29.12
CA LEU A 59 5.08 -59.70 30.24
C LEU A 59 5.21 -58.81 31.48
N VAL A 60 5.75 -57.60 31.33
CA VAL A 60 5.84 -56.63 32.43
C VAL A 60 4.45 -56.31 33.01
N GLU A 61 3.41 -56.19 32.18
CA GLU A 61 2.03 -55.93 32.66
C GLU A 61 1.49 -57.01 33.61
N VAL A 62 1.87 -58.27 33.43
CA VAL A 62 1.28 -59.41 34.16
C VAL A 62 2.20 -60.01 35.23
N MET A 63 3.50 -59.72 35.17
CA MET A 63 4.49 -60.20 36.13
C MET A 63 4.29 -59.56 37.50
N ASP A 64 4.45 -60.33 38.58
CA ASP A 64 4.42 -59.80 39.94
C ASP A 64 5.70 -59.00 40.23
N MET A 65 5.57 -57.75 40.64
CA MET A 65 6.72 -56.90 40.94
C MET A 65 6.34 -55.70 41.82
N PRO A 66 7.30 -55.14 42.59
CA PRO A 66 7.08 -53.95 43.39
C PRO A 66 6.47 -52.79 42.57
N PRO A 67 5.46 -52.07 43.10
CA PRO A 67 4.81 -50.98 42.38
C PRO A 67 5.77 -49.88 41.89
N ASN A 68 6.80 -49.57 42.67
CA ASN A 68 7.81 -48.57 42.31
C ASN A 68 8.64 -49.01 41.10
N ASP A 69 8.96 -50.30 41.02
CA ASP A 69 9.77 -50.88 39.94
C ASP A 69 8.96 -50.96 38.64
N ARG A 70 7.68 -51.34 38.75
CA ARG A 70 6.71 -51.26 37.64
C ARG A 70 6.62 -49.82 37.11
N ALA A 71 6.41 -48.86 38.01
CA ALA A 71 6.30 -47.45 37.64
C ALA A 71 7.58 -46.93 36.96
N LEU A 72 8.75 -47.40 37.38
CA LEU A 72 10.02 -47.04 36.75
C LEU A 72 10.12 -47.60 35.32
N ILE A 73 9.75 -48.87 35.10
CA ILE A 73 9.75 -49.48 33.76
C ILE A 73 8.73 -48.79 32.86
N GLU A 74 7.51 -48.53 33.34
CA GLU A 74 6.47 -47.82 32.59
C GLU A 74 6.94 -46.42 32.19
N ARG A 75 7.59 -45.71 33.11
CA ARG A 75 8.17 -44.39 32.87
C ARG A 75 9.18 -44.39 31.73
N TRP A 76 10.03 -45.41 31.62
CA TRP A 76 11.06 -45.51 30.56
C TRP A 76 10.59 -46.26 29.32
N SER A 77 9.44 -46.93 29.36
CA SER A 77 8.88 -47.66 28.24
C SER A 77 8.14 -46.71 27.28
N PRO A 78 8.31 -46.84 25.95
CA PRO A 78 7.59 -46.02 25.00
C PRO A 78 6.07 -46.27 25.04
N MET A 79 5.31 -45.28 25.51
CA MET A 79 3.84 -45.32 25.53
C MET A 79 3.25 -44.59 24.32
N LYS A 80 2.28 -45.21 23.65
CA LYS A 80 1.58 -44.59 22.51
C LYS A 80 0.45 -43.69 23.01
N SER A 81 0.42 -42.44 22.57
CA SER A 81 -0.71 -41.53 22.81
C SER A 81 -0.88 -40.55 21.64
N LYS A 82 -2.10 -40.49 21.08
CA LYS A 82 -2.48 -39.61 19.96
C LYS A 82 -1.48 -39.63 18.79
N GLY A 83 -1.01 -40.81 18.40
CA GLY A 83 -0.06 -41.01 17.29
C GLY A 83 1.41 -40.66 17.61
N ASN A 84 1.73 -40.26 18.84
CA ASN A 84 3.10 -40.02 19.31
C ASN A 84 3.51 -41.07 20.34
N LEU A 85 4.81 -41.13 20.61
CA LEU A 85 5.41 -41.93 21.67
C LEU A 85 5.82 -41.01 22.83
N PHE A 86 5.67 -41.48 24.06
CA PHE A 86 6.12 -40.80 25.26
C PHE A 86 7.11 -41.67 26.01
N ILE A 87 8.26 -41.10 26.38
CA ILE A 87 9.31 -41.74 27.16
C ILE A 87 9.70 -40.76 28.25
N ASN A 88 9.48 -41.13 29.51
CA ASN A 88 9.77 -40.29 30.68
C ASN A 88 9.26 -38.85 30.50
N GLY A 89 7.99 -38.70 30.12
CA GLY A 89 7.34 -37.41 29.87
C GLY A 89 7.74 -36.72 28.56
N GLN A 90 8.82 -37.13 27.88
CA GLN A 90 9.23 -36.54 26.61
C GLN A 90 8.48 -37.15 25.43
N ARG A 91 7.96 -36.29 24.55
CA ARG A 91 7.27 -36.70 23.33
C ARG A 91 8.27 -36.98 22.20
N LEU A 92 8.08 -38.09 21.50
CA LEU A 92 8.80 -38.52 20.31
C LEU A 92 7.83 -38.94 19.22
N ARG A 93 8.25 -38.88 17.96
CA ARG A 93 7.50 -39.46 16.85
C ARG A 93 7.88 -40.91 16.61
N PRO A 94 6.97 -41.75 16.09
CA PRO A 94 7.28 -43.16 15.84
C PRO A 94 8.54 -43.40 15.00
N TYR A 95 8.81 -42.57 13.98
CA TYR A 95 10.02 -42.73 13.13
C TYR A 95 11.34 -42.32 13.82
N GLN A 96 11.25 -41.58 14.93
CA GLN A 96 12.42 -41.16 15.70
C GLN A 96 12.91 -42.29 16.63
N LEU A 97 12.14 -43.37 16.80
CA LEU A 97 12.54 -44.54 17.58
C LEU A 97 12.80 -45.73 16.64
N ARG A 98 14.00 -46.33 16.72
CA ARG A 98 14.48 -47.42 15.86
C ARG A 98 14.85 -48.63 16.71
N LYS A 99 13.90 -49.56 16.89
CA LYS A 99 14.10 -50.80 17.66
C LYS A 99 14.41 -52.04 16.81
N ARG A 100 14.83 -51.90 15.54
CA ARG A 100 15.07 -53.07 14.66
C ARG A 100 16.30 -53.89 15.09
N PHE A 101 17.35 -53.21 15.55
CA PHE A 101 18.60 -53.80 16.02
C PHE A 101 19.04 -53.04 17.26
N ARG A 102 19.77 -53.71 18.15
CA ARG A 102 20.33 -53.06 19.34
C ARG A 102 21.50 -52.18 18.94
N ARG A 103 21.62 -51.07 19.65
CA ARG A 103 22.77 -50.16 19.60
C ARG A 103 23.18 -49.87 21.03
N PHE A 104 24.47 -49.75 21.28
CA PHE A 104 24.96 -49.47 22.63
C PHE A 104 26.31 -48.79 22.61
N CYS A 105 26.67 -48.22 23.76
CA CYS A 105 28.00 -47.71 24.01
C CYS A 105 28.81 -48.76 24.80
N PRO A 106 30.00 -49.15 24.34
CA PRO A 106 30.83 -50.14 25.04
C PRO A 106 31.18 -49.75 26.48
N GLY A 107 31.55 -48.49 26.71
CA GLY A 107 31.83 -47.96 28.05
C GLY A 107 30.64 -48.04 28.99
N CYS A 108 29.45 -47.67 28.51
CA CYS A 108 28.22 -47.77 29.29
C CYS A 108 27.82 -49.24 29.59
N VAL A 109 28.09 -50.17 28.68
CA VAL A 109 27.84 -51.61 28.90
C VAL A 109 28.81 -52.18 29.93
N GLU A 110 30.07 -51.75 29.90
CA GLU A 110 31.07 -52.09 30.91
C GLU A 110 30.67 -51.61 32.30
N GLU A 111 30.20 -50.35 32.40
CA GLU A 111 29.73 -49.78 33.67
C GLU A 111 28.47 -50.50 34.19
N ALA A 112 27.54 -50.84 33.30
CA ALA A 112 26.31 -51.55 33.65
C ALA A 112 25.71 -52.25 32.43
N GLN A 113 25.57 -53.58 32.54
CA GLN A 113 25.17 -54.48 31.45
C GLN A 113 23.65 -54.51 31.19
N PHE A 114 23.05 -53.34 30.93
CA PHE A 114 21.65 -53.23 30.52
C PHE A 114 21.47 -52.33 29.30
N HIS A 115 20.36 -52.54 28.57
CA HIS A 115 20.03 -51.74 27.38
C HIS A 115 19.32 -50.45 27.78
N ARG A 116 19.84 -49.31 27.32
CA ARG A 116 19.27 -47.98 27.61
C ARG A 116 18.37 -47.51 26.48
N ILE A 117 17.16 -47.05 26.80
CA ILE A 117 16.13 -46.71 25.81
C ILE A 117 16.52 -45.57 24.86
N TRP A 118 17.35 -44.62 25.30
CA TRP A 118 17.81 -43.53 24.43
C TRP A 118 18.71 -44.01 23.31
N TRP A 119 19.35 -45.18 23.43
CA TRP A 119 20.08 -45.82 22.33
C TRP A 119 19.18 -46.26 21.18
N ASP A 120 17.86 -46.32 21.39
CA ASP A 120 16.90 -46.60 20.31
C ASP A 120 16.46 -45.32 19.59
N ILE A 121 16.80 -44.13 20.08
CA ILE A 121 16.42 -42.88 19.43
C ILE A 121 17.33 -42.64 18.21
N ALA A 122 16.75 -42.52 17.03
CA ALA A 122 17.44 -42.49 15.75
C ALA A 122 18.54 -41.42 15.64
N SER A 123 18.34 -40.28 16.31
CA SER A 123 19.26 -39.15 16.36
C SER A 123 20.32 -39.26 17.46
N PHE A 124 20.17 -40.20 18.40
CA PHE A 124 21.19 -40.51 19.40
C PHE A 124 22.21 -41.44 18.74
N ARG A 125 23.39 -40.91 18.43
CA ARG A 125 24.42 -41.59 17.62
C ARG A 125 25.72 -41.75 18.36
N GLU A 126 26.02 -40.85 19.28
CA GLU A 126 27.21 -40.87 20.11
C GLU A 126 26.84 -40.94 21.58
N CYS A 127 27.63 -41.66 22.38
CA CYS A 127 27.52 -41.59 23.83
C CYS A 127 28.12 -40.27 24.31
N PRO A 128 27.34 -39.37 24.94
CA PRO A 128 27.87 -38.10 25.41
C PRO A 128 28.77 -38.25 26.63
N VAL A 129 28.76 -39.41 27.31
CA VAL A 129 29.60 -39.67 28.51
C VAL A 129 30.97 -40.22 28.12
N HIS A 130 31.02 -41.12 27.15
CA HIS A 130 32.26 -41.81 26.71
C HIS A 130 32.77 -41.34 25.35
N ARG A 131 32.10 -40.37 24.71
CA ARG A 131 32.43 -39.77 23.41
C ARG A 131 32.75 -40.80 22.33
N THR A 132 31.88 -41.80 22.21
CA THR A 132 32.05 -42.90 21.28
C THR A 132 30.77 -43.19 20.51
N PRO A 133 30.84 -43.43 19.19
CA PRO A 133 29.68 -43.82 18.41
C PRO A 133 29.03 -45.09 18.96
N LEU A 134 27.70 -45.14 18.93
CA LEU A 134 26.98 -46.36 19.31
C LEU A 134 27.29 -47.48 18.32
N LEU A 135 27.65 -48.65 18.84
CA LEU A 135 27.90 -49.84 18.04
C LEU A 135 26.59 -50.46 17.59
N GLU A 136 26.40 -50.63 16.28
CA GLU A 136 25.26 -51.36 15.69
C GLU A 136 25.65 -52.76 15.22
N LYS A 137 26.97 -53.02 15.10
CA LYS A 137 27.55 -54.26 14.59
C LYS A 137 28.74 -54.68 15.45
N ASN A 138 28.99 -55.98 15.51
CA ASN A 138 30.19 -56.54 16.12
C ASN A 138 31.39 -56.50 15.16
N ALA A 139 32.55 -56.97 15.63
CA ALA A 139 33.78 -57.07 14.84
C ALA A 139 33.64 -57.93 13.57
N LEU A 140 32.68 -58.87 13.55
CA LEU A 140 32.35 -59.71 12.38
C LEU A 140 31.35 -59.05 11.42
N GLY A 141 31.01 -57.78 11.63
CA GLY A 141 30.06 -57.03 10.81
C GLY A 141 28.59 -57.44 10.98
N LYS A 142 28.27 -58.30 11.96
CA LYS A 142 26.91 -58.79 12.26
C LYS A 142 26.22 -57.83 13.22
N ARG A 143 24.92 -57.57 12.99
CA ARG A 143 24.13 -56.66 13.82
C ARG A 143 23.72 -57.30 15.14
N TYR A 144 23.65 -56.50 16.19
CA TYR A 144 23.12 -56.94 17.48
C TYR A 144 21.60 -57.10 17.40
N VAL A 145 21.11 -58.31 17.65
CA VAL A 145 19.69 -58.67 17.56
C VAL A 145 19.07 -58.78 18.95
N TRP A 146 17.76 -58.54 19.03
CA TRP A 146 16.97 -58.69 20.25
C TRP A 146 16.71 -60.15 20.65
N THR A 147 17.02 -61.11 19.78
CA THR A 147 16.86 -62.54 20.09
C THR A 147 17.94 -63.08 21.03
N TRP A 148 19.01 -62.31 21.25
CA TRP A 148 20.12 -62.66 22.14
C TRP A 148 20.00 -61.89 23.46
N PRO A 149 19.85 -62.56 24.61
CA PRO A 149 19.50 -61.91 25.88
C PRO A 149 20.65 -61.20 26.58
N LEU A 150 21.90 -61.59 26.35
CA LEU A 150 23.04 -60.95 27.00
C LEU A 150 23.36 -59.59 26.34
N VAL A 151 23.67 -58.60 27.18
CA VAL A 151 24.10 -57.26 26.76
C VAL A 151 25.63 -57.13 26.84
N GLY A 152 26.25 -57.73 27.87
CA GLY A 152 27.72 -57.70 28.06
C GLY A 152 28.50 -58.56 27.07
N VAL A 153 27.87 -59.56 26.45
CA VAL A 153 28.50 -60.48 25.49
C VAL A 153 27.56 -60.69 24.31
N ASP A 154 28.09 -60.73 23.09
CA ASP A 154 27.31 -60.97 21.88
C ASP A 154 27.03 -62.47 21.65
N ARG A 155 26.24 -62.79 20.63
CA ARG A 155 25.83 -64.18 20.32
C ARG A 155 26.99 -65.09 19.87
N PHE A 156 28.16 -64.54 19.62
CA PHE A 156 29.36 -65.24 19.18
C PHE A 156 30.43 -65.29 20.29
N GLY A 157 30.10 -64.84 21.50
CA GLY A 157 31.02 -64.85 22.64
C GLY A 157 31.98 -63.66 22.69
N LEU A 158 31.76 -62.61 21.88
CA LEU A 158 32.58 -61.41 21.94
C LEU A 158 32.07 -60.45 23.02
N GLU A 159 32.98 -59.97 23.86
CA GLU A 159 32.67 -58.94 24.85
C GLU A 159 32.18 -57.65 24.18
N CYS A 160 31.10 -57.10 24.72
CA CYS A 160 30.48 -55.85 24.27
C CYS A 160 30.88 -54.67 25.15
N GLY A 161 31.24 -54.93 26.41
CA GLY A 161 31.80 -53.95 27.34
C GLY A 161 33.26 -53.68 27.03
N VAL A 162 33.67 -52.42 27.12
CA VAL A 162 35.09 -52.02 27.05
C VAL A 162 35.29 -50.93 28.10
N PRO A 163 36.30 -51.02 28.98
CA PRO A 163 36.64 -49.92 29.89
C PRO A 163 36.95 -48.64 29.12
N MET A 164 36.22 -47.57 29.41
CA MET A 164 36.38 -46.27 28.76
C MET A 164 36.34 -45.15 29.78
N PRO A 165 37.16 -44.09 29.60
CA PRO A 165 37.12 -42.95 30.49
C PRO A 165 35.81 -42.16 30.31
N ARG A 166 35.33 -41.59 31.41
CA ARG A 166 34.16 -40.69 31.41
C ARG A 166 34.64 -39.28 31.11
N HIS A 167 34.28 -38.78 29.93
CA HIS A 167 34.54 -37.43 29.48
C HIS A 167 33.24 -36.83 28.94
N PRO A 168 32.32 -36.36 29.81
CA PRO A 168 31.05 -35.83 29.36
C PRO A 168 31.24 -34.69 28.35
N ASP A 169 30.53 -34.73 27.22
CA ASP A 169 30.43 -33.62 26.27
C ASP A 169 29.12 -32.87 26.51
N GLU A 170 29.18 -31.90 27.43
CA GLU A 170 28.08 -31.01 27.80
C GLU A 170 27.51 -30.20 26.62
N GLU A 171 28.29 -30.09 25.55
CA GLU A 171 27.98 -29.33 24.36
C GLU A 171 27.39 -30.19 23.22
N SER A 172 27.26 -31.50 23.45
CA SER A 172 26.66 -32.45 22.51
C SER A 172 25.13 -32.46 22.56
N PHE A 173 24.53 -32.77 21.42
CA PHE A 173 23.09 -32.95 21.28
C PHE A 173 22.58 -34.11 22.14
N GLU A 174 23.33 -35.20 22.21
CA GLU A 174 22.99 -36.36 23.04
C GLU A 174 23.02 -36.05 24.53
N TYR A 175 23.96 -35.22 25.00
CA TYR A 175 23.98 -34.76 26.40
C TYR A 175 22.71 -34.00 26.74
N TYR A 176 22.30 -33.08 25.86
CA TYR A 176 21.03 -32.36 26.00
C TYR A 176 19.83 -33.31 26.06
N MET A 177 19.79 -34.35 25.22
CA MET A 177 18.73 -35.36 25.28
C MET A 177 18.68 -36.06 26.64
N LEU A 178 19.84 -36.43 27.21
CA LEU A 178 19.90 -37.06 28.53
C LEU A 178 19.47 -36.11 29.66
N GLN A 179 19.81 -34.82 29.59
CA GLN A 179 19.28 -33.80 30.52
C GLN A 179 17.76 -33.68 30.41
N ARG A 180 17.21 -33.68 29.19
CA ARG A 180 15.75 -33.65 28.95
C ARG A 180 15.04 -34.90 29.49
N PHE A 181 15.73 -36.02 29.56
CA PHE A 181 15.24 -37.24 30.22
C PHE A 181 15.51 -37.27 31.74
N GLY A 182 16.15 -36.24 32.33
CA GLY A 182 16.48 -36.23 33.76
C GLY A 182 17.49 -37.31 34.16
N VAL A 183 18.36 -37.73 33.23
CA VAL A 183 19.44 -38.70 33.50
C VAL A 183 20.69 -37.99 34.00
N LEU A 184 20.92 -36.76 33.54
CA LEU A 184 22.11 -35.97 33.86
C LEU A 184 21.71 -34.67 34.55
N GLU A 185 22.48 -34.31 35.58
CA GLU A 185 22.37 -33.08 36.37
C GLU A 185 23.75 -32.38 36.40
N PRO A 186 23.82 -31.04 36.53
CA PRO A 186 22.69 -30.11 36.58
C PRO A 186 22.06 -29.87 35.20
N TYR A 187 20.77 -29.51 35.19
CA TYR A 187 20.08 -29.07 33.96
C TYR A 187 20.65 -27.74 33.43
N MET A 188 21.17 -27.74 32.20
CA MET A 188 21.61 -26.52 31.53
C MET A 188 20.51 -25.95 30.65
N GLN A 189 20.18 -24.68 30.84
CA GLN A 189 19.16 -24.02 30.04
C GLN A 189 19.59 -23.85 28.57
N ARG A 190 18.64 -24.09 27.67
CA ARG A 190 18.72 -23.91 26.22
C ARG A 190 17.47 -23.14 25.77
N PRO A 191 17.46 -21.80 25.86
CA PRO A 191 16.25 -20.99 25.76
C PRO A 191 15.41 -21.21 24.50
N LEU A 192 16.03 -21.52 23.36
CA LEU A 192 15.32 -21.77 22.10
C LEU A 192 14.74 -23.19 21.98
N LEU A 193 15.17 -24.12 22.83
CA LEU A 193 14.84 -25.55 22.74
C LEU A 193 13.98 -26.06 23.91
N ASP A 194 14.14 -25.49 25.11
CA ASP A 194 13.52 -26.02 26.33
C ASP A 194 12.00 -25.92 26.34
N GLY A 195 11.44 -24.88 25.72
CA GLY A 195 9.99 -24.74 25.53
C GLY A 195 9.40 -25.70 24.48
N LEU A 196 10.23 -26.44 23.74
CA LEU A 196 9.79 -27.34 22.69
C LEU A 196 9.76 -28.79 23.18
N HIS A 197 8.77 -29.54 22.70
CA HIS A 197 8.79 -31.01 22.84
C HIS A 197 9.99 -31.62 22.12
N LEU A 198 10.55 -32.70 22.69
CA LEU A 198 11.77 -33.32 22.18
C LEU A 198 11.66 -33.77 20.72
N ASP A 199 10.49 -34.25 20.27
CA ASP A 199 10.25 -34.59 18.87
C ASP A 199 10.51 -33.42 17.92
N ARG A 200 10.13 -32.21 18.32
CA ARG A 200 10.35 -30.99 17.57
C ARG A 200 11.79 -30.56 17.63
N VAL A 201 12.44 -30.68 18.78
CA VAL A 201 13.88 -30.39 18.90
C VAL A 201 14.69 -31.26 17.93
N ILE A 202 14.46 -32.58 17.92
CA ILE A 202 15.15 -33.51 17.01
C ILE A 202 14.96 -33.09 15.55
N ASP A 203 13.72 -32.82 15.16
CA ASP A 203 13.37 -32.38 13.81
C ASP A 203 14.07 -31.05 13.45
N HIS A 204 14.01 -30.06 14.35
CA HIS A 204 14.58 -28.73 14.14
C HIS A 204 16.10 -28.80 13.97
N CYS A 205 16.79 -29.52 14.86
CA CYS A 205 18.23 -29.74 14.77
C CYS A 205 18.60 -30.48 13.48
N ALA A 206 17.84 -31.52 13.09
CA ALA A 206 18.10 -32.26 11.85
C ALA A 206 18.07 -31.36 10.61
N PHE A 207 17.04 -30.51 10.50
CA PHE A 207 16.89 -29.66 9.33
C PHE A 207 17.85 -28.49 9.29
N LEU A 208 18.01 -27.79 10.42
CA LEU A 208 18.95 -26.68 10.48
C LEU A 208 20.37 -27.18 10.29
N GLY A 209 20.71 -28.29 10.93
CA GLY A 209 21.97 -28.98 10.74
C GLY A 209 22.25 -29.30 9.28
N ARG A 210 21.28 -29.94 8.62
CA ARG A 210 21.41 -30.26 7.19
C ARG A 210 21.53 -29.01 6.32
N LEU A 211 20.92 -27.89 6.71
CA LEU A 211 21.11 -26.62 6.03
C LEU A 211 22.55 -26.15 6.22
N LEU A 212 23.02 -26.02 7.46
CA LEU A 212 24.33 -25.45 7.81
C LEU A 212 25.52 -26.32 7.38
N SER A 213 25.39 -27.64 7.43
CA SER A 213 26.47 -28.59 7.14
C SER A 213 26.62 -28.94 5.65
N ASN A 214 25.77 -28.41 4.77
CA ASN A 214 25.81 -28.71 3.34
C ASN A 214 25.90 -27.42 2.53
N SER A 215 26.60 -27.49 1.39
CA SER A 215 26.62 -26.39 0.43
C SER A 215 25.24 -26.11 -0.15
N PHE A 216 25.07 -24.91 -0.71
CA PHE A 216 23.82 -24.53 -1.36
C PHE A 216 23.39 -25.58 -2.40
N SER A 217 22.16 -26.07 -2.27
CA SER A 217 21.58 -27.02 -3.21
C SER A 217 20.08 -26.77 -3.39
N ARG A 218 19.59 -27.09 -4.59
CA ARG A 218 18.16 -27.08 -4.92
C ARG A 218 17.47 -28.39 -4.55
N LYS A 219 18.22 -29.47 -4.35
CA LYS A 219 17.75 -30.80 -3.94
C LYS A 219 18.06 -30.99 -2.46
N THR A 220 17.18 -31.66 -1.72
CA THR A 220 17.40 -31.94 -0.31
C THR A 220 18.61 -32.87 -0.15
N PRO A 221 19.64 -32.48 0.62
CA PRO A 221 20.77 -33.35 0.91
C PRO A 221 20.35 -34.62 1.65
N ILE A 222 21.16 -35.67 1.53
CA ILE A 222 21.03 -36.88 2.36
C ILE A 222 21.39 -36.49 3.80
N GLU A 223 20.60 -36.97 4.75
CA GLU A 223 20.85 -36.77 6.18
C GLU A 223 22.16 -37.44 6.60
N ARG A 224 23.02 -36.69 7.29
CA ARG A 224 24.30 -37.18 7.84
C ARG A 224 24.22 -37.23 9.37
N SER A 225 25.06 -38.06 9.99
CA SER A 225 25.14 -38.17 11.45
C SER A 225 25.45 -36.83 12.14
N GLY A 226 26.33 -36.01 11.53
CA GLY A 226 26.72 -34.70 12.09
C GLY A 226 25.68 -33.59 11.96
N ASP A 227 24.60 -33.79 11.18
CA ASP A 227 23.60 -32.74 10.95
C ASP A 227 22.95 -32.34 12.29
N TRP A 228 22.50 -33.30 13.12
CA TRP A 228 21.87 -32.97 14.40
C TRP A 228 22.75 -32.13 15.32
N GLN A 229 24.04 -32.46 15.40
CA GLN A 229 25.00 -31.72 16.23
C GLN A 229 25.19 -30.29 15.72
N ALA A 230 25.32 -30.09 14.40
CA ALA A 230 25.46 -28.76 13.81
C ALA A 230 24.20 -27.89 14.04
N GLY A 231 23.01 -28.49 13.88
CA GLY A 231 21.76 -27.80 14.16
C GLY A 231 21.58 -27.47 15.65
N PHE A 232 21.98 -28.39 16.53
CA PHE A 232 21.97 -28.17 17.97
C PHE A 232 22.93 -27.04 18.36
N ALA A 233 24.16 -27.02 17.85
CA ALA A 233 25.13 -25.97 18.11
C ALA A 233 24.60 -24.56 17.75
N ALA A 234 23.81 -24.44 16.67
CA ALA A 234 23.18 -23.18 16.28
C ALA A 234 21.95 -22.81 17.12
N LEU A 235 21.27 -23.79 17.73
CA LEU A 235 20.03 -23.58 18.51
C LEU A 235 20.22 -23.56 20.03
N ARG A 236 21.35 -24.07 20.54
CA ARG A 236 21.57 -24.25 21.99
C ARG A 236 21.69 -22.92 22.76
N SER A 237 22.08 -21.84 22.08
CA SER A 237 22.34 -20.53 22.68
C SER A 237 21.13 -19.60 22.54
N ASP A 238 21.36 -18.36 22.11
CA ASP A 238 20.35 -17.32 21.94
C ASP A 238 19.95 -17.15 20.47
N ARG A 239 18.93 -16.31 20.24
CA ARG A 239 18.44 -15.98 18.90
C ARG A 239 19.53 -15.34 18.02
N LYS A 240 20.44 -14.56 18.61
CA LYS A 240 21.52 -13.88 17.89
C LYS A 240 22.50 -14.89 17.30
N ASN A 241 22.88 -15.91 18.06
CA ASN A 241 23.75 -16.99 17.57
C ASN A 241 23.08 -17.79 16.43
N LEU A 242 21.78 -18.06 16.53
CA LEU A 242 21.03 -18.66 15.43
C LEU A 242 21.05 -17.79 14.16
N GLU A 243 20.77 -16.49 14.29
CA GLU A 243 20.83 -15.54 13.18
C GLU A 243 22.24 -15.49 12.56
N ASN A 244 23.29 -15.42 13.39
CA ASN A 244 24.67 -15.42 12.92
C ASN A 244 25.03 -16.70 12.17
N ALA A 245 24.68 -17.88 12.69
CA ALA A 245 24.96 -19.15 12.01
C ALA A 245 24.27 -19.23 10.63
N VAL A 246 23.02 -18.77 10.55
CA VAL A 246 22.27 -18.71 9.29
C VAL A 246 22.86 -17.66 8.34
N GLU A 247 23.31 -16.51 8.85
CA GLU A 247 23.95 -15.45 8.08
C GLU A 247 25.30 -15.88 7.50
N THR A 248 26.18 -16.44 8.33
CA THR A 248 27.47 -17.00 7.90
C THR A 248 27.27 -17.99 6.77
N TRP A 249 26.39 -18.98 6.96
CA TRP A 249 26.08 -19.95 5.91
C TRP A 249 25.53 -19.28 4.65
N LEU A 250 24.59 -18.34 4.80
CA LEU A 250 23.98 -17.68 3.64
C LEU A 250 25.02 -16.87 2.84
N LEU A 251 25.92 -16.17 3.51
CA LEU A 251 26.95 -15.36 2.86
C LEU A 251 28.00 -16.23 2.17
N GLU A 252 28.42 -17.33 2.79
CA GLU A 252 29.41 -18.26 2.22
C GLU A 252 28.84 -19.07 1.04
N GLN A 253 27.58 -19.49 1.13
CA GLN A 253 27.01 -20.46 0.18
C GLN A 253 26.19 -19.82 -0.95
N THR A 254 25.97 -18.50 -0.93
CA THR A 254 25.15 -17.83 -1.95
C THR A 254 25.78 -16.55 -2.48
N THR A 255 25.39 -16.18 -3.70
CA THR A 255 25.74 -14.89 -4.30
C THR A 255 24.71 -13.82 -3.94
N GLN A 256 25.09 -12.54 -4.06
CA GLN A 256 24.16 -11.43 -3.84
C GLN A 256 22.94 -11.52 -4.76
N ASP A 257 23.12 -11.91 -6.04
CA ASP A 257 22.02 -12.09 -7.00
C ASP A 257 20.99 -13.15 -6.54
N LEU A 258 21.43 -14.24 -5.90
CA LEU A 258 20.50 -15.23 -5.34
C LEU A 258 19.73 -14.69 -4.14
N ARG A 259 20.41 -13.93 -3.25
CA ARG A 259 19.79 -13.28 -2.09
C ARG A 259 18.77 -12.22 -2.51
N ASP A 260 19.05 -11.49 -3.58
CA ASP A 260 18.16 -10.48 -4.15
C ASP A 260 16.93 -11.07 -4.85
N LYS A 261 16.97 -12.36 -5.21
CA LYS A 261 15.82 -13.09 -5.75
C LYS A 261 14.85 -13.62 -4.67
N GLY A 262 15.14 -13.38 -3.39
CA GLY A 262 14.27 -13.72 -2.27
C GLY A 262 14.57 -15.05 -1.58
N ALA A 263 13.91 -15.28 -0.43
CA ALA A 263 14.22 -16.39 0.48
C ALA A 263 14.13 -17.77 -0.19
N ASP A 264 13.14 -17.97 -1.06
CA ASP A 264 12.92 -19.24 -1.75
C ASP A 264 14.06 -19.60 -2.71
N LYS A 265 14.75 -18.58 -3.24
CA LYS A 265 15.91 -18.78 -4.12
C LYS A 265 17.19 -18.86 -3.33
N ALA A 266 17.34 -18.02 -2.30
CA ALA A 266 18.53 -17.93 -1.47
C ALA A 266 18.76 -19.19 -0.61
N PHE A 267 17.71 -19.81 -0.07
CA PHE A 267 17.83 -20.99 0.80
C PHE A 267 17.58 -22.33 0.08
N GLY A 268 17.45 -22.31 -1.26
CA GLY A 268 17.43 -23.51 -2.08
C GLY A 268 16.37 -24.53 -1.66
N TRP A 269 16.80 -25.75 -1.30
CA TRP A 269 15.92 -26.85 -0.91
C TRP A 269 15.11 -26.58 0.37
N ALA A 270 15.64 -25.79 1.31
CA ALA A 270 15.01 -25.54 2.60
C ALA A 270 13.68 -24.78 2.47
N ARG A 271 13.52 -23.98 1.41
CA ARG A 271 12.33 -23.16 1.12
C ARG A 271 11.53 -23.65 -0.08
N ARG A 272 11.53 -24.96 -0.39
CA ARG A 272 10.77 -25.52 -1.52
C ARG A 272 9.66 -26.48 -1.09
N GLY A 273 8.53 -26.40 -1.79
CA GLY A 273 7.42 -27.34 -1.67
C GLY A 273 6.88 -27.48 -0.24
N THR A 274 6.74 -28.72 0.23
CA THR A 274 6.22 -29.04 1.57
C THR A 274 7.10 -28.52 2.71
N ARG A 275 8.39 -28.24 2.46
CA ARG A 275 9.32 -27.71 3.47
C ARG A 275 9.00 -26.29 3.88
N VAL A 276 8.35 -25.49 3.02
CA VAL A 276 7.85 -24.17 3.42
C VAL A 276 6.78 -24.29 4.50
N LYS A 277 5.86 -25.26 4.37
CA LYS A 277 4.85 -25.53 5.42
C LYS A 277 5.51 -26.00 6.72
N TRP A 278 6.57 -26.77 6.60
CA TRP A 278 7.32 -27.28 7.74
C TRP A 278 8.12 -26.18 8.45
N LEU A 279 8.77 -25.27 7.72
CA LEU A 279 9.40 -24.06 8.26
C LEU A 279 8.41 -23.15 9.00
N ARG A 280 7.15 -23.06 8.55
CA ARG A 280 6.11 -22.32 9.30
C ARG A 280 5.80 -22.95 10.66
N GLN A 281 6.09 -24.23 10.85
CA GLN A 281 6.01 -24.89 12.17
C GLN A 281 7.26 -24.64 13.02
N MET A 282 8.27 -23.96 12.47
CA MET A 282 9.53 -23.59 13.11
C MET A 282 9.66 -22.05 13.16
N PRO A 283 8.79 -21.34 13.90
CA PRO A 283 8.71 -19.88 13.83
C PRO A 283 10.03 -19.18 14.17
N LEU A 284 10.83 -19.73 15.11
CA LEU A 284 12.15 -19.20 15.45
C LEU A 284 13.12 -19.23 14.26
N LEU A 285 13.20 -20.35 13.54
CA LEU A 285 14.06 -20.49 12.37
C LEU A 285 13.53 -19.67 11.18
N ASP A 286 12.23 -19.69 10.94
CA ASP A 286 11.62 -18.89 9.86
C ASP A 286 11.87 -17.39 10.08
N ALA A 287 11.73 -16.91 11.32
CA ALA A 287 12.05 -15.55 11.70
C ALA A 287 13.54 -15.25 11.50
N ALA A 288 14.45 -16.08 12.02
CA ALA A 288 15.89 -15.89 11.84
C ALA A 288 16.28 -15.81 10.35
N ILE A 289 15.78 -16.72 9.51
CA ILE A 289 16.01 -16.68 8.05
C ILE A 289 15.52 -15.36 7.44
N LYS A 290 14.33 -14.89 7.82
CA LYS A 290 13.78 -13.64 7.30
C LYS A 290 14.58 -12.42 7.79
N VAL A 291 14.99 -12.40 9.05
CA VAL A 291 15.83 -11.33 9.63
C VAL A 291 17.16 -11.24 8.89
N VAL A 292 17.85 -12.37 8.76
CA VAL A 292 19.13 -12.47 8.06
C VAL A 292 18.96 -12.01 6.61
N LEU A 293 17.95 -12.50 5.90
CA LEU A 293 17.76 -12.10 4.51
C LEU A 293 17.39 -10.62 4.35
N ALA A 294 16.70 -10.02 5.33
CA ALA A 294 16.42 -8.59 5.31
C ALA A 294 17.70 -7.74 5.47
N ARG A 295 18.73 -8.26 6.15
CA ARG A 295 20.05 -7.62 6.28
C ARG A 295 20.91 -7.83 5.04
N THR A 296 20.95 -9.05 4.50
CA THR A 296 21.92 -9.46 3.47
C THR A 296 21.37 -9.50 2.04
N GLY A 297 20.06 -9.32 1.84
CA GLY A 297 19.39 -9.53 0.56
C GLY A 297 18.03 -8.85 0.45
N ARG A 298 17.16 -9.43 -0.40
CA ARG A 298 15.79 -8.92 -0.59
C ARG A 298 14.77 -9.84 0.05
N LEU A 299 13.89 -9.26 0.84
CA LEU A 299 12.73 -9.92 1.39
C LEU A 299 11.47 -9.23 0.89
N GLY A 300 10.41 -9.99 0.60
CA GLY A 300 9.13 -9.42 0.17
C GLY A 300 8.43 -8.70 1.34
N ARG A 301 7.73 -7.58 1.06
CA ARG A 301 7.09 -6.75 2.10
C ARG A 301 6.09 -7.51 2.98
N GLY A 302 5.32 -8.44 2.41
CA GLY A 302 4.39 -9.28 3.18
C GLY A 302 5.07 -10.17 4.22
N SER A 303 6.34 -10.54 4.00
CA SER A 303 7.11 -11.34 4.96
C SER A 303 7.68 -10.51 6.11
N LEU A 304 7.74 -9.17 5.97
CA LEU A 304 8.30 -8.25 6.97
C LEU A 304 7.27 -7.68 7.92
N GLN A 305 5.98 -7.66 7.55
CA GLN A 305 4.89 -7.24 8.45
C GLN A 305 4.82 -8.07 9.75
N GLN A 306 5.41 -9.27 9.76
CA GLN A 306 5.46 -10.16 10.91
C GLN A 306 6.73 -10.00 11.77
N LEU A 307 7.63 -9.10 11.39
CA LEU A 307 8.92 -8.92 12.04
C LEU A 307 9.04 -7.50 12.58
N ASP A 308 8.85 -7.36 13.89
CA ASP A 308 9.00 -6.08 14.57
C ASP A 308 10.43 -5.55 14.46
N GLY A 309 10.54 -4.25 14.19
CA GLY A 309 11.82 -3.52 14.21
C GLY A 309 12.71 -3.65 12.97
N ILE A 310 12.33 -4.46 11.97
CA ILE A 310 13.16 -4.64 10.76
C ILE A 310 12.68 -3.74 9.63
N ARG A 311 13.49 -2.74 9.29
CA ARG A 311 13.25 -1.85 8.15
C ARG A 311 13.87 -2.46 6.89
N HIS A 312 13.15 -2.36 5.77
CA HIS A 312 13.73 -2.67 4.47
C HIS A 312 14.87 -1.70 4.17
N ARG A 313 15.99 -2.24 3.67
CA ARG A 313 17.09 -1.43 3.13
C ARG A 313 16.69 -0.65 1.87
N GLU A 314 15.77 -1.20 1.08
CA GLU A 314 15.35 -0.62 -0.20
C GLU A 314 13.89 -0.13 -0.15
N ILE A 315 13.63 1.00 -0.80
CA ILE A 315 12.28 1.54 -1.02
C ILE A 315 11.78 1.02 -2.38
N THR A 316 10.49 0.67 -2.48
CA THR A 316 9.91 0.26 -3.77
C THR A 316 9.44 1.46 -4.58
N LEU A 317 9.18 1.27 -5.88
CA LEU A 317 8.59 2.31 -6.72
C LEU A 317 7.26 2.86 -6.17
N THR A 318 6.44 2.00 -5.57
CA THR A 318 5.20 2.42 -4.90
C THR A 318 5.53 3.27 -3.67
N GLU A 319 6.47 2.78 -2.86
CA GLU A 319 7.08 3.46 -1.71
C GLU A 319 7.43 4.92 -1.99
N LEU A 320 8.24 5.04 -3.03
CA LEU A 320 8.82 6.28 -3.48
C LEU A 320 7.76 7.20 -4.09
N ALA A 321 6.84 6.66 -4.89
CA ALA A 321 5.74 7.43 -5.46
C ALA A 321 4.82 8.01 -4.38
N ASP A 322 4.48 7.21 -3.36
CA ASP A 322 3.61 7.62 -2.26
C ASP A 322 4.30 8.69 -1.39
N ARG A 323 5.61 8.54 -1.11
CA ARG A 323 6.42 9.55 -0.40
C ARG A 323 6.33 10.94 -1.03
N TYR A 324 6.25 11.00 -2.36
CA TYR A 324 6.18 12.25 -3.12
C TYR A 324 4.77 12.61 -3.64
N GLN A 325 3.76 11.85 -3.25
CA GLN A 325 2.37 11.99 -3.74
C GLN A 325 2.27 11.97 -5.28
N LEU A 326 3.17 11.24 -5.93
CA LEU A 326 3.20 11.07 -7.38
C LEU A 326 2.41 9.83 -7.80
N HIS A 327 1.85 9.87 -9.01
CA HIS A 327 1.37 8.63 -9.62
C HIS A 327 2.57 7.75 -9.98
N LYS A 328 2.45 6.42 -9.93
CA LYS A 328 3.55 5.49 -10.29
C LYS A 328 4.14 5.77 -11.68
N LYS A 329 3.30 6.19 -12.64
CA LYS A 329 3.73 6.60 -13.99
C LYS A 329 4.57 7.89 -13.94
N GLY A 330 4.19 8.86 -13.11
CA GLY A 330 4.93 10.10 -12.90
C GLY A 330 6.29 9.84 -12.25
N MET A 331 6.33 9.02 -11.20
CA MET A 331 7.59 8.62 -10.55
C MET A 331 8.52 7.86 -11.52
N ARG A 332 7.98 7.01 -12.40
CA ARG A 332 8.78 6.39 -13.46
C ARG A 332 9.43 7.40 -14.40
N ALA A 333 8.67 8.42 -14.82
CA ALA A 333 9.21 9.48 -15.67
C ALA A 333 10.30 10.27 -14.95
N VAL A 334 10.13 10.58 -13.66
CA VAL A 334 11.17 11.20 -12.82
C VAL A 334 12.43 10.34 -12.80
N LEU A 335 12.31 9.04 -12.53
CA LEU A 335 13.45 8.11 -12.46
C LEU A 335 14.18 7.99 -13.79
N THR A 336 13.44 7.92 -14.91
CA THR A 336 14.02 7.92 -16.26
C THR A 336 14.80 9.20 -16.54
N GLU A 337 14.28 10.35 -16.12
CA GLU A 337 14.92 11.65 -16.32
C GLU A 337 16.28 11.74 -15.61
N ILE A 338 16.35 11.30 -14.35
CA ILE A 338 17.60 11.30 -13.57
C ILE A 338 18.53 10.12 -13.90
N GLY A 339 18.23 9.34 -14.94
CA GLY A 339 19.02 8.18 -15.36
C GLY A 339 19.00 6.99 -14.39
N VAL A 340 18.04 6.93 -13.46
CA VAL A 340 17.90 5.80 -12.53
C VAL A 340 17.11 4.67 -13.21
N PRO A 341 17.72 3.49 -13.42
CA PRO A 341 17.07 2.41 -14.15
C PRO A 341 15.86 1.86 -13.38
N VAL A 342 14.75 1.68 -14.10
CA VAL A 342 13.51 1.10 -13.56
C VAL A 342 13.29 -0.26 -14.21
N ALA A 343 12.92 -1.26 -13.41
CA ALA A 343 12.62 -2.59 -13.95
C ALA A 343 11.42 -2.54 -14.91
N ALA A 344 11.39 -3.48 -15.86
CA ALA A 344 10.30 -3.64 -16.81
C ALA A 344 8.93 -3.82 -16.14
N LYS A 345 7.84 -3.58 -16.88
CA LYS A 345 6.46 -3.73 -16.39
C LYS A 345 6.25 -5.15 -15.81
N GLY A 346 5.64 -5.23 -14.63
CA GLY A 346 5.42 -6.51 -13.91
C GLY A 346 6.56 -6.94 -12.99
N ARG A 347 7.74 -6.31 -13.06
CA ARG A 347 8.82 -6.52 -12.10
C ARG A 347 8.85 -5.39 -11.07
N PHE A 348 9.19 -5.73 -9.84
CA PHE A 348 9.40 -4.75 -8.77
C PHE A 348 10.70 -3.99 -9.02
N SER A 349 10.68 -2.67 -8.79
CA SER A 349 11.88 -1.82 -8.79
C SER A 349 12.19 -1.42 -7.35
N TYR A 350 13.45 -1.54 -6.99
CA TYR A 350 13.97 -1.28 -5.66
C TYR A 350 15.04 -0.20 -5.76
N PHE A 351 14.99 0.74 -4.82
CA PHE A 351 15.87 1.90 -4.76
C PHE A 351 16.62 1.86 -3.43
N ASP A 352 17.95 1.84 -3.53
CA ASP A 352 18.85 2.03 -2.39
C ASP A 352 18.86 3.50 -1.96
N GLU A 353 19.51 3.78 -0.83
CA GLU A 353 19.58 5.11 -0.23
C GLU A 353 20.21 6.16 -1.17
N ALA A 354 21.22 5.78 -1.96
CA ALA A 354 21.87 6.67 -2.91
C ALA A 354 20.90 7.10 -4.04
N LYS A 355 20.15 6.16 -4.62
CA LYS A 355 19.12 6.47 -5.63
C LYS A 355 17.99 7.30 -5.04
N VAL A 356 17.58 7.01 -3.80
CA VAL A 356 16.58 7.81 -3.10
C VAL A 356 17.09 9.24 -2.92
N ALA A 357 18.33 9.44 -2.48
CA ALA A 357 18.92 10.78 -2.36
C ALA A 357 18.96 11.55 -3.68
N ALA A 358 19.25 10.89 -4.80
CA ALA A 358 19.20 11.51 -6.13
C ALA A 358 17.77 11.96 -6.52
N VAL A 359 16.76 11.14 -6.21
CA VAL A 359 15.35 11.49 -6.40
C VAL A 359 14.96 12.65 -5.48
N ASP A 360 15.36 12.62 -4.22
CA ASP A 360 15.10 13.68 -3.23
C ASP A 360 15.69 15.02 -3.71
N HIS A 361 16.89 15.01 -4.28
CA HIS A 361 17.52 16.20 -4.86
C HIS A 361 16.74 16.73 -6.07
N PHE A 362 16.40 15.86 -7.02
CA PHE A 362 15.63 16.26 -8.20
C PHE A 362 14.21 16.76 -7.85
N MET A 363 13.52 16.11 -6.92
CA MET A 363 12.18 16.54 -6.49
C MET A 363 12.18 17.95 -5.88
N LYS A 364 13.29 18.40 -5.28
CA LYS A 364 13.44 19.77 -4.75
C LYS A 364 13.59 20.83 -5.85
N THR A 365 14.00 20.46 -7.06
CA THR A 365 14.12 21.39 -8.19
C THR A 365 12.81 21.55 -8.96
N LEU A 366 11.79 20.76 -8.62
CA LEU A 366 10.48 20.82 -9.25
C LEU A 366 9.59 21.87 -8.59
N ILE A 367 8.91 22.66 -9.41
CA ILE A 367 7.89 23.62 -9.00
C ILE A 367 6.49 23.13 -9.37
N THR A 368 5.49 23.70 -8.73
CA THR A 368 4.08 23.41 -9.00
C THR A 368 3.58 24.17 -10.23
N GLU A 369 2.52 23.67 -10.86
CA GLU A 369 1.80 24.37 -11.94
C GLU A 369 1.38 25.81 -11.57
N LYS A 370 1.07 26.07 -10.30
CA LYS A 370 0.73 27.43 -9.82
C LYS A 370 1.95 28.35 -9.91
N GLU A 371 3.10 27.90 -9.41
CA GLU A 371 4.36 28.67 -9.45
C GLU A 371 4.80 28.88 -10.90
N ALA A 372 4.79 27.83 -11.73
CA ALA A 372 5.09 27.94 -13.15
C ALA A 372 4.16 28.93 -13.88
N SER A 373 2.84 28.90 -13.60
CA SER A 373 1.88 29.84 -14.20
C SER A 373 2.14 31.29 -13.78
N ALA A 374 2.58 31.51 -12.54
CA ALA A 374 2.92 32.84 -12.04
C ALA A 374 4.22 33.36 -12.67
N MET A 375 5.24 32.50 -12.83
CA MET A 375 6.51 32.83 -13.48
C MET A 375 6.34 33.13 -14.97
N LEU A 376 5.61 32.27 -15.69
CA LEU A 376 5.30 32.45 -17.12
C LEU A 376 4.27 33.54 -17.38
N GLY A 377 3.64 34.08 -16.33
CA GLY A 377 2.56 35.06 -16.43
C GLY A 377 1.42 34.59 -17.33
N CYS A 378 0.90 33.39 -17.06
CA CYS A 378 -0.15 32.78 -17.86
C CYS A 378 -1.18 32.04 -16.98
N SER A 379 -2.18 31.41 -17.60
CA SER A 379 -3.16 30.61 -16.86
C SER A 379 -2.61 29.22 -16.61
N ARG A 380 -3.08 28.53 -15.55
CA ARG A 380 -2.73 27.12 -15.32
C ARG A 380 -3.07 26.23 -16.52
N TRP A 381 -4.20 26.49 -17.16
CA TRP A 381 -4.60 25.80 -18.40
C TRP A 381 -3.59 25.99 -19.54
N THR A 382 -2.95 27.16 -19.61
CA THR A 382 -1.86 27.43 -20.56
C THR A 382 -0.66 26.55 -20.25
N VAL A 383 -0.24 26.46 -18.97
CA VAL A 383 0.85 25.58 -18.53
C VAL A 383 0.57 24.12 -18.86
N TRP A 384 -0.66 23.66 -18.61
CA TRP A 384 -1.08 22.31 -18.99
C TRP A 384 -0.91 22.05 -20.48
N GLY A 385 -1.33 22.99 -21.34
CA GLY A 385 -1.14 22.88 -22.78
C GLY A 385 0.32 22.89 -23.22
N LEU A 386 1.20 23.64 -22.54
CA LEU A 386 2.64 23.60 -22.79
C LEU A 386 3.25 22.23 -22.46
N ILE A 387 2.76 21.58 -21.39
CA ILE A 387 3.14 20.20 -21.05
C ILE A 387 2.65 19.22 -22.14
N GLN A 388 1.40 19.35 -22.59
CA GLN A 388 0.85 18.48 -23.66
C GLN A 388 1.61 18.62 -24.98
N ASN A 389 2.01 19.83 -25.32
CA ASN A 389 2.81 20.13 -26.52
C ASN A 389 4.31 19.89 -26.31
N LYS A 390 4.74 19.32 -25.18
CA LYS A 390 6.14 19.00 -24.84
C LYS A 390 7.08 20.21 -24.91
N ARG A 391 6.57 21.42 -24.65
CA ARG A 391 7.38 22.65 -24.53
C ARG A 391 8.08 22.75 -23.18
N ILE A 392 7.48 22.17 -22.16
CA ILE A 392 8.06 21.95 -20.83
C ILE A 392 7.69 20.54 -20.38
N ARG A 393 8.52 19.91 -19.55
CA ARG A 393 8.22 18.58 -19.01
C ARG A 393 7.25 18.68 -17.83
N GLY A 394 6.42 17.66 -17.67
CA GLY A 394 5.46 17.57 -16.59
C GLY A 394 5.43 16.17 -15.97
N PHE A 395 5.49 16.10 -14.64
CA PHE A 395 5.36 14.88 -13.86
C PHE A 395 4.04 14.86 -13.09
N SER A 396 3.22 13.84 -13.37
CA SER A 396 1.84 13.76 -12.85
C SER A 396 1.80 13.42 -11.34
N ARG A 397 1.17 14.30 -10.56
CA ARG A 397 0.87 14.16 -9.13
C ARG A 397 -0.55 13.67 -8.90
N ILE A 398 -0.76 12.86 -7.86
CA ILE A 398 -2.10 12.50 -7.38
C ILE A 398 -2.65 13.69 -6.56
N ALA A 399 -3.74 14.31 -7.01
CA ALA A 399 -4.48 15.27 -6.19
C ALA A 399 -5.79 14.66 -5.64
N ARG A 400 -6.30 15.25 -4.56
CA ARG A 400 -7.61 14.89 -3.98
C ARG A 400 -8.70 15.03 -5.06
N ARG A 401 -9.62 14.06 -5.14
CA ARG A 401 -10.74 13.99 -6.12
C ARG A 401 -10.33 13.73 -7.57
N HIS A 402 -9.29 12.93 -7.83
CA HIS A 402 -8.86 12.50 -9.17
C HIS A 402 -8.38 13.61 -10.12
N ALA A 403 -8.24 14.86 -9.66
CA ALA A 403 -7.63 15.90 -10.48
C ALA A 403 -6.12 15.61 -10.65
N VAL A 404 -5.66 15.52 -11.90
CA VAL A 404 -4.22 15.36 -12.19
C VAL A 404 -3.57 16.74 -12.08
N ARG A 405 -2.59 16.88 -11.17
CA ARG A 405 -1.72 18.06 -11.08
C ARG A 405 -0.33 17.71 -11.59
N TRP A 406 0.46 18.72 -11.93
CA TRP A 406 1.79 18.52 -12.50
C TRP A 406 2.87 19.21 -11.66
N PHE A 407 3.99 18.51 -11.51
CA PHE A 407 5.28 19.10 -11.14
C PHE A 407 6.09 19.35 -12.39
N ILE A 408 6.81 20.45 -12.43
CA ILE A 408 7.51 20.97 -13.60
C ILE A 408 8.94 21.32 -13.17
N PRO A 409 9.99 20.90 -13.90
CA PRO A 409 11.34 21.37 -13.62
C PRO A 409 11.43 22.90 -13.68
N LEU A 410 12.06 23.52 -12.69
CA LEU A 410 12.30 24.96 -12.70
C LEU A 410 13.11 25.38 -13.94
N ALA A 411 14.14 24.59 -14.29
CA ALA A 411 14.99 24.84 -15.45
C ALA A 411 14.21 24.95 -16.77
N ASP A 412 13.22 24.08 -17.01
CA ASP A 412 12.39 24.14 -18.22
C ASP A 412 11.58 25.45 -18.31
N VAL A 413 11.11 25.94 -17.17
CA VAL A 413 10.36 27.19 -17.09
C VAL A 413 11.28 28.39 -17.33
N GLU A 414 12.50 28.37 -16.77
CA GLU A 414 13.51 29.40 -16.99
C GLU A 414 14.00 29.43 -18.45
N GLU A 415 14.25 28.27 -19.04
CA GLU A 415 14.61 28.13 -20.45
C GLU A 415 13.49 28.67 -21.34
N LEU A 416 12.24 28.25 -21.10
CA LEU A 416 11.10 28.77 -21.85
C LEU A 416 11.00 30.29 -21.67
N MET A 417 11.13 30.82 -20.45
CA MET A 417 11.14 32.27 -20.22
C MET A 417 12.24 32.99 -21.01
N SER A 418 13.42 32.40 -21.15
CA SER A 418 14.49 32.92 -21.99
C SER A 418 14.07 33.00 -23.46
N VAL A 419 13.45 31.93 -23.98
CA VAL A 419 12.87 31.93 -25.33
C VAL A 419 11.79 33.01 -25.49
N LEU A 420 10.90 33.16 -24.51
CA LEU A 420 9.80 34.14 -24.57
C LEU A 420 10.30 35.59 -24.61
N LYS A 421 11.42 35.90 -23.94
CA LYS A 421 12.02 37.25 -23.94
C LYS A 421 12.57 37.65 -25.31
N ASN A 422 12.93 36.68 -26.13
CA ASN A 422 13.57 36.89 -27.44
C ASN A 422 12.58 36.78 -28.62
N LEU A 423 11.27 36.67 -28.35
CA LEU A 423 10.27 36.60 -29.40
C LEU A 423 10.15 37.95 -30.15
N PRO A 424 10.00 37.94 -31.49
CA PRO A 424 9.88 39.15 -32.27
C PRO A 424 8.57 39.89 -31.96
N VAL A 425 8.65 41.21 -31.86
CA VAL A 425 7.52 42.12 -31.62
C VAL A 425 7.43 43.10 -32.80
N THR A 426 6.26 43.24 -33.43
CA THR A 426 6.10 44.11 -34.61
C THR A 426 6.10 45.60 -34.27
N GLY A 427 5.70 45.95 -33.04
CA GLY A 427 5.64 47.34 -32.56
C GLY A 427 4.31 48.05 -32.83
N GLU A 428 3.31 47.35 -33.38
CA GLU A 428 1.99 47.91 -33.64
C GLU A 428 1.21 48.15 -32.34
N SER A 429 0.80 49.40 -32.09
CA SER A 429 0.10 49.81 -30.87
C SER A 429 -1.40 50.02 -31.04
N HIS A 430 -1.87 50.17 -32.29
CA HIS A 430 -3.28 50.40 -32.60
C HIS A 430 -4.02 49.07 -32.81
N ALA A 431 -5.28 49.00 -32.34
CA ALA A 431 -6.15 47.85 -32.54
C ALA A 431 -5.52 46.50 -32.15
N VAL A 432 -5.08 46.39 -30.89
CA VAL A 432 -4.50 45.15 -30.36
C VAL A 432 -5.36 44.50 -29.28
N TYR A 433 -5.41 43.17 -29.26
CA TYR A 433 -6.12 42.38 -28.26
C TYR A 433 -5.17 41.73 -27.25
N SER A 434 -5.60 41.68 -25.99
CA SER A 434 -4.96 40.83 -24.98
C SER A 434 -5.09 39.35 -25.36
N LEU A 435 -4.18 38.49 -24.87
CA LEU A 435 -4.30 37.03 -25.01
C LEU A 435 -5.70 36.53 -24.64
N SER A 436 -6.29 37.07 -23.56
CA SER A 436 -7.64 36.71 -23.13
C SER A 436 -8.74 37.08 -24.12
N THR A 437 -8.64 38.27 -24.71
CA THR A 437 -9.60 38.77 -25.68
C THR A 437 -9.47 38.04 -27.01
N PHE A 438 -8.23 37.74 -27.41
CA PHE A 438 -7.91 37.05 -28.66
C PHE A 438 -8.49 35.64 -28.66
N TYR A 439 -8.24 34.85 -27.60
CA TYR A 439 -8.74 33.48 -27.51
C TYR A 439 -10.27 33.42 -27.43
N ALA A 440 -10.90 34.36 -26.72
CA ALA A 440 -12.36 34.41 -26.61
C ALA A 440 -13.04 34.67 -27.97
N ARG A 441 -12.37 35.40 -28.87
CA ARG A 441 -12.90 35.69 -30.20
C ARG A 441 -12.58 34.62 -31.23
N GLU A 442 -11.38 34.06 -31.21
CA GLU A 442 -11.00 32.97 -32.12
C GLU A 442 -11.58 31.61 -31.71
N ALA A 443 -12.14 31.49 -30.49
CA ALA A 443 -12.63 30.24 -29.92
C ALA A 443 -11.54 29.14 -29.88
N VAL A 444 -10.29 29.56 -29.72
CA VAL A 444 -9.10 28.71 -29.62
C VAL A 444 -8.61 28.73 -28.17
N PRO A 445 -8.15 27.62 -27.57
CA PRO A 445 -7.64 27.65 -26.21
C PRO A 445 -6.33 28.45 -26.08
N PRO A 446 -6.06 29.10 -24.94
CA PRO A 446 -4.90 29.97 -24.75
C PRO A 446 -3.54 29.34 -25.08
N TYR A 447 -3.35 28.04 -24.80
CA TYR A 447 -2.08 27.36 -25.07
C TYR A 447 -1.79 27.19 -26.56
N GLU A 448 -2.82 27.09 -27.40
CA GLU A 448 -2.64 26.92 -28.84
C GLU A 448 -2.20 28.24 -29.48
N ILE A 449 -2.67 29.38 -28.96
CA ILE A 449 -2.18 30.70 -29.35
C ILE A 449 -0.70 30.84 -29.00
N VAL A 450 -0.31 30.43 -27.78
CA VAL A 450 1.11 30.42 -27.37
C VAL A 450 1.93 29.54 -28.30
N GLU A 451 1.43 28.36 -28.67
CA GLU A 451 2.10 27.46 -29.60
C GLU A 451 2.24 28.07 -31.01
N ARG A 452 1.23 28.81 -31.50
CA ARG A 452 1.31 29.54 -32.78
C ARG A 452 2.37 30.64 -32.75
N VAL A 453 2.52 31.31 -31.62
CA VAL A 453 3.58 32.31 -31.39
C VAL A 453 4.96 31.65 -31.38
N LEU A 454 5.12 30.56 -30.62
CA LEU A 454 6.38 29.82 -30.56
C LEU A 454 6.79 29.22 -31.91
N LYS A 455 5.82 28.91 -32.78
CA LYS A 455 6.06 28.47 -34.17
C LYS A 455 6.31 29.61 -35.15
N GLY A 456 6.14 30.86 -34.75
CA GLY A 456 6.24 32.04 -35.62
C GLY A 456 5.06 32.25 -36.57
N THR A 457 3.99 31.46 -36.43
CA THR A 457 2.76 31.58 -37.25
C THR A 457 1.83 32.72 -36.79
N LEU A 458 2.04 33.23 -35.59
CA LEU A 458 1.36 34.39 -35.03
C LEU A 458 2.41 35.29 -34.39
N GLN A 459 2.42 36.57 -34.74
CA GLN A 459 3.40 37.52 -34.20
C GLN A 459 2.80 38.30 -33.02
N ILE A 460 3.66 38.71 -32.09
CA ILE A 460 3.26 39.58 -30.99
C ILE A 460 3.29 41.01 -31.52
N ALA A 461 2.16 41.72 -31.44
CA ALA A 461 2.06 43.10 -31.90
C ALA A 461 2.76 44.07 -30.94
N ALA A 462 2.47 43.93 -29.65
CA ALA A 462 3.05 44.75 -28.58
C ALA A 462 3.12 43.99 -27.25
N ILE A 463 3.95 44.49 -26.33
CA ILE A 463 4.10 43.99 -24.96
C ILE A 463 3.62 45.07 -24.00
N ASP A 464 2.63 44.75 -23.17
CA ASP A 464 2.14 45.63 -22.11
C ASP A 464 3.09 45.59 -20.89
N PRO A 465 3.79 46.70 -20.56
CA PRO A 465 4.79 46.71 -19.49
C PRO A 465 4.18 46.56 -18.09
N THR A 466 2.88 46.76 -17.93
CA THR A 466 2.20 46.63 -16.63
C THR A 466 1.92 45.19 -16.24
N ARG A 467 2.01 44.26 -17.20
CA ARG A 467 1.75 42.82 -17.00
C ARG A 467 3.02 42.02 -17.18
N ARG A 468 3.06 40.84 -16.54
CA ARG A 468 4.21 39.92 -16.60
C ARG A 468 3.89 38.74 -17.52
N GLY A 469 4.94 38.20 -18.15
CA GLY A 469 4.88 36.96 -18.93
C GLY A 469 3.89 37.02 -20.09
N MET A 470 3.25 35.91 -20.43
CA MET A 470 2.38 35.80 -21.61
C MET A 470 1.14 36.71 -21.56
N TYR A 471 0.69 37.14 -20.37
CA TYR A 471 -0.42 38.08 -20.23
C TYR A 471 -0.09 39.50 -20.70
N SER A 472 1.19 39.84 -20.86
CA SER A 472 1.60 41.12 -21.46
C SER A 472 1.44 41.13 -22.97
N TRP A 473 1.34 39.97 -23.63
CA TRP A 473 1.27 39.89 -25.08
C TRP A 473 -0.01 40.51 -25.62
N ARG A 474 0.15 41.27 -26.70
CA ARG A 474 -0.91 41.88 -27.48
C ARG A 474 -0.81 41.40 -28.92
N PHE A 475 -1.96 41.12 -29.54
CA PHE A 475 -2.06 40.57 -30.88
C PHE A 475 -2.83 41.53 -31.78
N HIS A 476 -2.41 41.69 -33.04
CA HIS A 476 -3.03 42.65 -33.94
C HIS A 476 -4.42 42.20 -34.40
N VAL A 477 -5.36 43.13 -34.56
CA VAL A 477 -6.73 42.84 -34.98
C VAL A 477 -6.81 42.37 -36.44
N LEU A 478 -5.88 42.76 -37.31
CA LEU A 478 -5.88 42.32 -38.72
C LEU A 478 -5.72 40.80 -38.87
N ASP A 479 -5.01 40.17 -37.94
CA ASP A 479 -4.86 38.70 -37.91
C ASP A 479 -6.21 37.97 -37.68
N MET A 480 -7.23 38.71 -37.25
CA MET A 480 -8.59 38.22 -37.03
C MET A 480 -9.63 38.82 -37.98
N ALA A 481 -9.22 39.59 -38.99
CA ALA A 481 -10.16 40.19 -39.94
C ALA A 481 -10.73 39.12 -40.89
N LYS A 482 -11.56 38.20 -40.36
CA LYS A 482 -12.63 37.60 -41.14
C LYS A 482 -13.44 38.78 -41.69
N PRO A 483 -13.72 38.85 -43.01
CA PRO A 483 -14.43 39.97 -43.61
C PRO A 483 -15.68 40.24 -42.78
N ALA A 484 -15.73 41.45 -42.21
CA ALA A 484 -16.70 41.82 -41.20
C ALA A 484 -18.09 41.34 -41.61
N ARG A 485 -18.71 40.50 -40.77
CA ARG A 485 -20.15 40.21 -40.90
C ARG A 485 -20.85 41.55 -41.01
N ARG A 486 -21.52 41.76 -42.16
CA ARG A 486 -22.25 42.98 -42.52
C ARG A 486 -22.86 43.62 -41.29
N MET A 487 -22.66 44.93 -41.11
CA MET A 487 -23.45 45.73 -40.16
C MET A 487 -24.92 45.31 -40.31
N PRO A 488 -25.63 44.97 -39.21
CA PRO A 488 -27.06 44.74 -39.30
C PRO A 488 -27.67 46.00 -39.90
N ARG A 489 -28.32 45.88 -41.07
CA ARG A 489 -29.17 46.95 -41.58
C ARG A 489 -30.33 47.04 -40.60
N TRP A 490 -30.20 47.85 -39.55
CA TRP A 490 -31.31 48.22 -38.69
C TRP A 490 -32.32 48.95 -39.59
N LYS A 491 -33.41 48.27 -39.96
CA LYS A 491 -34.54 48.96 -40.58
C LYS A 491 -35.11 49.87 -39.50
N LYS A 492 -35.09 51.19 -39.73
CA LYS A 492 -35.79 52.13 -38.85
C LYS A 492 -37.26 51.69 -38.79
N PRO A 493 -37.82 51.49 -37.58
CA PRO A 493 -39.25 51.21 -37.47
C PRO A 493 -40.05 52.40 -38.06
N PRO A 494 -41.24 52.15 -38.61
CA PRO A 494 -42.22 53.21 -38.90
C PRO A 494 -42.47 54.10 -37.67
N VAL A 495 -42.95 55.33 -37.88
CA VAL A 495 -43.12 56.35 -36.83
C VAL A 495 -43.98 55.86 -35.65
N GLU A 496 -44.97 55.03 -35.93
CA GLU A 496 -45.91 54.45 -34.96
C GLU A 496 -45.30 53.35 -34.09
N TYR A 497 -44.12 52.85 -34.46
CA TYR A 497 -43.43 51.75 -33.79
C TYR A 497 -42.08 52.20 -33.22
N MET A 498 -41.55 51.40 -32.30
CA MET A 498 -40.21 51.57 -31.75
C MET A 498 -39.53 50.22 -31.55
N THR A 499 -38.19 50.22 -31.55
CA THR A 499 -37.43 49.01 -31.22
C THR A 499 -37.46 48.73 -29.71
N HIS A 500 -37.15 47.49 -29.31
CA HIS A 500 -36.97 47.17 -27.88
C HIS A 500 -35.89 48.04 -27.23
N VAL A 501 -34.85 48.43 -27.97
CA VAL A 501 -33.77 49.30 -27.48
C VAL A 501 -34.29 50.72 -27.22
N GLU A 502 -35.11 51.25 -28.13
CA GLU A 502 -35.80 52.53 -27.94
C GLU A 502 -36.73 52.51 -26.73
N ALA A 503 -37.48 51.42 -26.56
CA ALA A 503 -38.32 51.24 -25.38
C ALA A 503 -37.51 51.16 -24.09
N CYS A 504 -36.34 50.49 -24.10
CA CYS A 504 -35.42 50.48 -22.95
C CYS A 504 -34.89 51.87 -22.63
N ALA A 505 -34.54 52.66 -23.65
CA ALA A 505 -34.07 54.03 -23.46
C ALA A 505 -35.18 54.93 -22.87
N LEU A 506 -36.41 54.82 -23.41
CA LEU A 506 -37.56 55.60 -22.95
C LEU A 506 -37.96 55.24 -21.52
N THR A 507 -38.09 53.94 -21.23
CA THR A 507 -38.66 53.45 -19.97
C THR A 507 -37.63 53.16 -18.89
N SER A 508 -36.36 53.04 -19.28
CA SER A 508 -35.24 52.70 -18.41
C SER A 508 -35.24 51.28 -17.85
N PHE A 509 -36.08 50.42 -18.43
CA PHE A 509 -36.09 49.01 -18.12
C PHE A 509 -35.00 48.26 -18.90
N HIS A 510 -34.46 47.21 -18.30
CA HIS A 510 -33.52 46.30 -18.95
C HIS A 510 -34.18 45.61 -20.16
N PRO A 511 -33.44 45.28 -21.23
CA PRO A 511 -34.00 44.62 -22.42
C PRO A 511 -34.79 43.33 -22.15
N ARG A 512 -34.40 42.59 -21.11
CA ARG A 512 -35.13 41.39 -20.66
C ARG A 512 -36.51 41.74 -20.09
N THR A 513 -36.61 42.81 -19.30
CA THR A 513 -37.87 43.31 -18.74
C THR A 513 -38.83 43.75 -19.85
N ILE A 514 -38.35 44.55 -20.82
CA ILE A 514 -39.18 44.99 -21.96
C ILE A 514 -39.69 43.80 -22.77
N SER A 515 -38.82 42.83 -23.03
CA SER A 515 -39.20 41.62 -23.77
C SER A 515 -40.21 40.77 -22.98
N HIS A 516 -40.09 40.73 -21.66
CA HIS A 516 -41.04 40.04 -20.78
C HIS A 516 -42.41 40.75 -20.79
N LEU A 517 -42.45 42.07 -20.65
CA LEU A 517 -43.69 42.86 -20.70
C LEU A 517 -44.41 42.74 -22.05
N ALA A 518 -43.65 42.72 -23.16
CA ALA A 518 -44.20 42.47 -24.50
C ALA A 518 -44.81 41.07 -24.62
N LYS A 519 -44.10 40.03 -24.12
CA LYS A 519 -44.62 38.65 -24.10
C LYS A 519 -45.85 38.47 -23.21
N ALA A 520 -45.92 39.22 -22.11
CA ALA A 520 -47.05 39.22 -21.20
C ALA A 520 -48.26 40.01 -21.73
N GLY A 521 -48.16 40.63 -22.92
CA GLY A 521 -49.22 41.44 -23.52
C GLY A 521 -49.42 42.80 -22.85
N VAL A 522 -48.51 43.22 -21.97
CA VAL A 522 -48.55 44.52 -21.29
C VAL A 522 -48.10 45.64 -22.24
N LEU A 523 -47.10 45.35 -23.07
CA LEU A 523 -46.70 46.21 -24.18
C LEU A 523 -47.21 45.60 -25.48
N GLU A 524 -47.90 46.40 -26.27
CA GLU A 524 -48.49 45.96 -27.53
C GLU A 524 -47.40 45.74 -28.58
N VAL A 525 -47.42 44.55 -29.17
CA VAL A 525 -46.53 44.14 -30.26
C VAL A 525 -47.36 44.14 -31.54
N PRO A 526 -46.98 44.88 -32.60
CA PRO A 526 -47.72 44.87 -33.84
C PRO A 526 -47.69 43.48 -34.48
N PRO A 527 -48.79 43.03 -35.11
CA PRO A 527 -48.87 41.70 -35.71
C PRO A 527 -47.84 41.49 -36.83
N GLU A 528 -47.36 42.58 -37.44
CA GLU A 528 -46.39 42.56 -38.54
C GLU A 528 -44.96 42.22 -38.10
N SER A 529 -44.59 42.46 -36.83
CA SER A 529 -43.21 42.29 -36.37
C SER A 529 -43.10 42.16 -34.85
N ALA A 530 -42.70 40.96 -34.40
CA ALA A 530 -42.35 40.69 -33.02
C ALA A 530 -41.07 41.44 -32.54
N ALA A 531 -40.37 42.14 -33.43
CA ALA A 531 -39.17 42.90 -33.10
C ALA A 531 -39.48 44.37 -32.72
N TRP A 532 -40.71 44.81 -32.91
CA TRP A 532 -41.16 46.18 -32.67
C TRP A 532 -42.23 46.24 -31.58
N LEU A 533 -42.40 47.43 -31.01
CA LEU A 533 -43.42 47.73 -30.01
C LEU A 533 -44.21 48.95 -30.48
N THR A 534 -45.52 48.96 -30.24
CA THR A 534 -46.35 50.13 -30.54
C THR A 534 -45.93 51.30 -29.66
N ARG A 535 -45.52 52.41 -30.27
CA ARG A 535 -45.00 53.58 -29.57
C ARG A 535 -46.01 54.15 -28.58
N ALA A 536 -47.29 54.16 -28.94
CA ALA A 536 -48.39 54.58 -28.07
C ALA A 536 -48.50 53.70 -26.82
N SER A 537 -48.40 52.38 -26.97
CA SER A 537 -48.46 51.43 -25.84
C SER A 537 -47.28 51.63 -24.87
N VAL A 538 -46.05 51.76 -25.38
CA VAL A 538 -44.87 52.00 -24.53
C VAL A 538 -44.94 53.36 -23.84
N ALA A 539 -45.41 54.40 -24.53
CA ALA A 539 -45.58 55.73 -23.94
C ALA A 539 -46.66 55.75 -22.83
N ALA A 540 -47.80 55.08 -23.05
CA ALA A 540 -48.85 54.92 -22.05
C ALA A 540 -48.36 54.11 -20.84
N PHE A 541 -47.61 53.04 -21.07
CA PHE A 541 -46.98 52.29 -19.99
C PHE A 541 -45.99 53.16 -19.20
N HIS A 542 -45.15 53.93 -19.89
CA HIS A 542 -44.18 54.81 -19.25
C HIS A 542 -44.82 55.95 -18.45
N SER A 543 -45.98 56.46 -18.88
CA SER A 543 -46.68 57.54 -18.17
C SER A 543 -47.35 57.05 -16.89
N GLN A 544 -47.73 55.76 -16.83
CA GLN A 544 -48.34 55.16 -15.65
C GLN A 544 -47.31 54.56 -14.69
N TYR A 545 -46.25 53.94 -15.22
CA TYR A 545 -45.34 53.10 -14.45
C TYR A 545 -43.88 53.59 -14.48
N VAL A 546 -43.13 53.22 -13.44
CA VAL A 546 -41.72 53.56 -13.30
C VAL A 546 -40.94 52.42 -12.64
N LYS A 547 -39.66 52.32 -12.99
CA LYS A 547 -38.70 51.41 -12.36
C LYS A 547 -38.36 51.91 -10.95
N ALA A 548 -38.69 51.13 -9.93
CA ALA A 548 -38.50 51.50 -8.52
C ALA A 548 -37.05 51.86 -8.19
N TRP A 549 -36.08 51.15 -8.78
CA TRP A 549 -34.65 51.34 -8.52
C TRP A 549 -34.13 52.74 -8.90
N LEU A 550 -34.80 53.45 -9.82
CA LEU A 550 -34.43 54.82 -10.20
C LEU A 550 -34.66 55.83 -9.06
N HIS A 551 -35.51 55.45 -8.11
CA HIS A 551 -35.87 56.24 -6.95
C HIS A 551 -35.26 55.69 -5.68
N ARG A 552 -34.20 54.87 -5.77
CA ARG A 552 -33.56 54.24 -4.60
C ARG A 552 -33.09 55.25 -3.55
N GLU A 553 -32.64 56.43 -3.95
CA GLU A 553 -32.19 57.48 -3.02
C GLU A 553 -33.40 58.11 -2.34
N ASP A 554 -34.44 58.43 -3.12
CA ASP A 554 -35.70 59.00 -2.61
C ASP A 554 -36.41 58.01 -1.65
N LEU A 555 -36.29 56.72 -1.91
CA LEU A 555 -36.86 55.62 -1.13
C LEU A 555 -35.91 55.09 -0.03
N ASN A 556 -34.70 55.67 0.12
CA ASN A 556 -33.67 55.28 1.08
C ASN A 556 -33.27 53.77 1.03
N ILE A 557 -33.07 53.25 -0.18
CA ILE A 557 -32.80 51.83 -0.47
C ILE A 557 -31.31 51.61 -0.74
N ARG A 558 -30.66 50.84 0.13
CA ARG A 558 -29.21 50.56 0.06
C ARG A 558 -28.83 49.41 -0.88
N GLY A 559 -29.78 48.56 -1.26
CA GLY A 559 -29.52 47.38 -2.08
C GLY A 559 -30.79 46.80 -2.71
N PRO A 560 -30.68 46.11 -3.87
CA PRO A 560 -31.85 45.62 -4.62
C PRO A 560 -32.64 44.53 -3.88
N ALA A 561 -32.02 43.82 -2.93
CA ALA A 561 -32.69 42.78 -2.14
C ALA A 561 -33.75 43.32 -1.17
N HIS A 562 -33.61 44.56 -0.69
CA HIS A 562 -34.54 45.18 0.27
C HIS A 562 -35.69 45.94 -0.41
N LEU A 563 -35.63 46.07 -1.74
CA LEU A 563 -36.56 46.85 -2.54
C LEU A 563 -38.03 46.40 -2.33
N PRO A 564 -38.39 45.10 -2.39
CA PRO A 564 -39.78 44.67 -2.18
C PRO A 564 -40.32 44.97 -0.78
N GLU A 565 -39.48 44.78 0.25
CA GLU A 565 -39.87 44.96 1.65
C GLU A 565 -40.16 46.44 1.96
N ILE A 566 -39.32 47.34 1.45
CA ILE A 566 -39.48 48.79 1.65
C ILE A 566 -40.73 49.29 0.92
N ILE A 567 -40.97 48.84 -0.31
CA ILE A 567 -42.16 49.20 -1.08
C ILE A 567 -43.44 48.75 -0.35
N ALA A 568 -43.45 47.52 0.17
CA ALA A 568 -44.57 47.00 0.95
C ALA A 568 -44.81 47.81 2.24
N LYS A 569 -43.74 48.21 2.96
CA LYS A 569 -43.84 49.08 4.15
C LYS A 569 -44.42 50.46 3.84
N MET A 570 -44.21 50.97 2.63
CA MET A 570 -44.76 52.24 2.17
C MET A 570 -46.19 52.10 1.61
N GLY A 571 -46.78 50.91 1.64
CA GLY A 571 -48.14 50.66 1.17
C GLY A 571 -48.32 50.76 -0.35
N MET A 572 -47.22 50.68 -1.11
CA MET A 572 -47.25 50.73 -2.58
C MET A 572 -47.40 49.33 -3.19
N THR A 573 -48.02 49.23 -4.35
CA THR A 573 -48.25 47.96 -5.05
C THR A 573 -47.13 47.67 -6.04
N ILE A 574 -46.58 46.46 -6.03
CA ILE A 574 -45.67 45.98 -7.07
C ILE A 574 -46.53 45.39 -8.20
N TYR A 575 -46.63 46.10 -9.32
CA TYR A 575 -47.54 45.74 -10.42
C TYR A 575 -47.02 44.59 -11.28
N PHE A 576 -45.69 44.47 -11.40
CA PHE A 576 -45.05 43.42 -12.18
C PHE A 576 -43.92 42.81 -11.37
N ARG A 577 -44.08 41.53 -11.04
CA ARG A 577 -43.07 40.71 -10.36
C ARG A 577 -42.97 39.38 -11.09
N ASP A 578 -41.76 39.04 -11.49
CA ASP A 578 -41.45 37.72 -12.05
C ASP A 578 -40.68 36.91 -11.00
N ASP A 579 -41.17 35.72 -10.68
CA ASP A 579 -40.51 34.80 -9.75
C ASP A 579 -39.15 34.32 -10.28
N GLU A 580 -38.91 34.40 -11.61
CA GLU A 580 -37.64 34.04 -12.25
C GLU A 580 -36.54 35.11 -12.17
N ARG A 581 -36.74 36.22 -11.44
CA ARG A 581 -35.79 37.36 -11.29
C ARG A 581 -35.45 38.09 -12.60
N LEU A 582 -36.25 37.95 -13.66
CA LEU A 582 -35.96 38.56 -14.97
C LEU A 582 -36.64 39.92 -15.17
N CYS A 583 -37.67 40.23 -14.39
CA CYS A 583 -38.40 41.49 -14.43
C CYS A 583 -37.94 42.42 -13.29
N GLU A 584 -37.62 43.67 -13.62
CA GLU A 584 -37.31 44.71 -12.64
C GLU A 584 -38.58 45.14 -11.90
N ILE A 585 -38.46 45.64 -10.66
CA ILE A 585 -39.62 46.03 -9.85
C ILE A 585 -40.26 47.31 -10.40
N ILE A 586 -41.52 47.21 -10.80
CA ILE A 586 -42.30 48.26 -11.45
C ILE A 586 -43.39 48.77 -10.50
N LEU A 587 -43.46 50.08 -10.34
CA LEU A 587 -44.43 50.78 -9.48
C LEU A 587 -45.30 51.73 -10.29
N SER A 588 -46.49 52.02 -9.77
CA SER A 588 -47.28 53.15 -10.27
C SER A 588 -46.62 54.46 -9.90
N ARG A 589 -46.53 55.38 -10.87
CA ARG A 589 -46.01 56.74 -10.63
C ARG A 589 -46.89 57.54 -9.69
N SER A 590 -48.21 57.32 -9.68
CA SER A 590 -49.13 58.02 -8.77
C SER A 590 -48.93 57.59 -7.31
N GLU A 591 -48.77 56.29 -7.07
CA GLU A 591 -48.46 55.73 -5.75
C GLU A 591 -47.09 56.23 -5.27
N LEU A 592 -46.08 56.20 -6.15
CA LEU A 592 -44.75 56.70 -5.83
C LEU A 592 -44.76 58.21 -5.50
N ALA A 593 -45.48 59.02 -6.26
CA ALA A 593 -45.60 60.45 -6.00
C ALA A 593 -46.29 60.72 -4.65
N SER A 594 -47.34 59.96 -4.33
CA SER A 594 -48.04 60.03 -3.04
C SER A 594 -47.12 59.64 -1.88
N ALA A 595 -46.30 58.58 -2.04
CA ALA A 595 -45.40 58.09 -1.02
C ALA A 595 -44.21 59.04 -0.76
N LEU A 596 -43.73 59.73 -1.80
CA LEU A 596 -42.60 60.65 -1.70
C LEU A 596 -43.00 62.09 -1.33
N GLY A 597 -44.30 62.40 -1.28
CA GLY A 597 -44.79 63.77 -1.02
C GLY A 597 -44.33 64.81 -2.06
N ALA A 598 -43.80 64.35 -3.20
CA ALA A 598 -43.17 65.20 -4.20
C ALA A 598 -44.21 65.65 -5.23
N ARG A 599 -44.49 66.97 -5.29
CA ARG A 599 -45.10 67.55 -6.49
C ARG A 599 -44.05 67.52 -7.61
N PRO A 600 -44.36 66.96 -8.79
CA PRO A 600 -43.41 67.02 -9.91
C PRO A 600 -43.16 68.50 -10.22
N ALA A 601 -41.90 68.93 -10.08
CA ALA A 601 -41.50 70.25 -10.53
C ALA A 601 -41.68 70.26 -12.06
N ALA A 602 -42.77 70.86 -12.53
CA ALA A 602 -42.97 71.06 -13.96
C ALA A 602 -41.78 71.87 -14.48
N ALA A 603 -41.09 71.34 -15.48
CA ALA A 603 -40.04 72.09 -16.14
C ALA A 603 -40.60 73.42 -16.66
N SER A 604 -39.83 74.50 -16.53
CA SER A 604 -40.24 75.77 -17.13
C SER A 604 -40.37 75.59 -18.64
N SER A 605 -41.30 76.30 -19.28
CA SER A 605 -41.49 76.27 -20.73
C SER A 605 -40.20 76.57 -21.51
N ALA A 606 -39.31 77.39 -20.93
CA ALA A 606 -37.98 77.69 -21.46
C ALA A 606 -37.04 76.47 -21.46
N ALA A 607 -37.04 75.67 -20.39
CA ALA A 607 -36.22 74.46 -20.31
C ALA A 607 -36.70 73.39 -21.29
N GLU A 608 -38.02 73.27 -21.47
CA GLU A 608 -38.62 72.34 -22.44
C GLU A 608 -38.25 72.71 -23.89
N ALA A 609 -38.26 74.01 -24.23
CA ALA A 609 -37.84 74.46 -25.56
C ALA A 609 -36.36 74.14 -25.87
N VAL A 610 -35.46 74.31 -24.89
CA VAL A 610 -34.03 73.94 -25.03
C VAL A 610 -33.87 72.44 -25.21
N TRP A 611 -34.64 71.64 -24.48
CA TRP A 611 -34.63 70.18 -24.60
C TRP A 611 -35.05 69.70 -25.98
N GLN A 612 -36.15 70.22 -26.54
CA GLN A 612 -36.60 69.86 -27.88
C GLN A 612 -35.56 70.21 -28.94
N LYS A 613 -34.88 71.34 -28.81
CA LYS A 613 -33.80 71.74 -29.72
C LYS A 613 -32.60 70.79 -29.63
N PHE A 614 -32.16 70.45 -28.42
CA PHE A 614 -31.08 69.48 -28.20
C PHE A 614 -31.43 68.09 -28.75
N LYS A 615 -32.64 67.61 -28.48
CA LYS A 615 -33.18 66.34 -28.99
C LYS A 615 -33.16 66.31 -30.52
N ALA A 616 -33.70 67.33 -31.19
CA ALA A 616 -33.73 67.39 -32.64
C ALA A 616 -32.32 67.37 -33.25
N SER A 617 -31.37 68.13 -32.67
CA SER A 617 -29.98 68.12 -33.13
C SER A 617 -29.30 66.75 -32.91
N TYR A 618 -29.53 66.12 -31.74
CA TYR A 618 -28.92 64.85 -31.41
C TYR A 618 -29.45 63.69 -32.27
N GLU A 619 -30.78 63.61 -32.45
CA GLU A 619 -31.43 62.60 -33.28
C GLU A 619 -31.11 62.77 -34.78
N SER A 620 -30.73 63.98 -35.22
CA SER A 620 -30.24 64.21 -36.59
C SER A 620 -28.84 63.62 -36.84
N GLY A 621 -27.98 63.57 -35.81
CA GLY A 621 -26.59 63.10 -35.92
C GLY A 621 -26.38 61.62 -35.58
N TYR A 622 -27.22 61.05 -34.71
CA TYR A 622 -27.09 59.68 -34.22
C TYR A 622 -28.43 58.94 -34.31
N SER A 623 -28.62 58.17 -35.39
CA SER A 623 -29.88 57.47 -35.67
C SER A 623 -30.24 56.32 -34.71
N ALA A 624 -29.38 55.99 -33.74
CA ALA A 624 -29.53 54.85 -32.84
C ALA A 624 -29.96 55.23 -31.40
N PHE A 625 -30.12 56.53 -31.11
CA PHE A 625 -30.43 57.00 -29.77
C PHE A 625 -31.63 57.93 -29.80
N HIS A 626 -32.68 57.56 -29.08
CA HIS A 626 -33.90 58.35 -28.92
C HIS A 626 -33.89 59.03 -27.56
N MET A 627 -34.06 60.36 -27.55
CA MET A 627 -34.11 61.15 -26.33
C MET A 627 -35.56 61.24 -25.81
N PRO A 628 -35.78 61.24 -24.48
CA PRO A 628 -37.10 61.44 -23.87
C PRO A 628 -37.88 62.62 -24.45
N ALA A 629 -39.21 62.52 -24.46
CA ALA A 629 -40.07 63.56 -25.02
C ALA A 629 -40.15 64.84 -24.18
N THR A 630 -39.84 64.78 -22.87
CA THR A 630 -39.97 65.93 -21.94
C THR A 630 -38.75 66.03 -21.03
N ILE A 631 -38.35 67.25 -20.67
CA ILE A 631 -37.22 67.46 -19.75
C ILE A 631 -37.65 67.22 -18.29
N GLY A 632 -36.82 66.57 -17.48
CA GLY A 632 -37.09 66.36 -16.04
C GLY A 632 -37.36 64.91 -15.60
N THR A 633 -37.44 63.94 -16.51
CA THR A 633 -37.22 62.53 -16.14
C THR A 633 -35.76 62.36 -15.72
N LYS A 634 -35.48 61.91 -14.48
CA LYS A 634 -34.12 61.76 -13.94
C LYS A 634 -33.17 61.18 -15.01
N PRO A 635 -32.14 61.92 -15.44
CA PRO A 635 -31.24 61.46 -16.49
C PRO A 635 -30.50 60.22 -16.01
N GLN A 636 -30.40 59.21 -16.87
CA GLN A 636 -29.69 57.98 -16.54
C GLN A 636 -28.31 57.98 -17.15
N ARG A 637 -27.33 57.64 -16.30
CA ARG A 637 -26.04 57.14 -16.75
C ARG A 637 -26.29 55.78 -17.39
N LEU A 638 -26.01 55.69 -18.70
CA LEU A 638 -25.83 54.42 -19.41
C LEU A 638 -24.72 53.60 -18.78
#